data_AF-A0AAN9ULD5-F1
#
_entry.id   AF-A0AAN9ULD5-F1
#
_cell.length_a   1.000
_cell.length_b   1.000
_cell.length_c   1.000
_cell.angle_alpha   90.00
_cell.angle_beta   90.00
_cell.angle_gamma   90.00
#
_symmetry.space_group_name_H-M   'P 1'
#
loop_
_entity.id
_entity.type
_entity.pdbx_description
1 polymer ?
#
loop_
_entity_poly.entity_id
_entity_poly.type
_entity_poly.pdbx_seq_one_letter_code
_entity_poly.pdbx_strand_id
1 'polypeptide(L)'
;MGLILACFRLCLTVVAPGATAEDPAGPNLVLNYQDTIRFSGPDGQACTGLDADATGFLSYPGFPDLPVATFTGDGFGGDGPGGKRIPVDSEGLYVNKDGTFWVSEEYGPYVYLFDSEGKMLTAIRPPDAIIPMRNGTESFSADSPPRYIDDGDGPGPIPADPDSGRDNNSGFEGMHVSDDGRTLWVMLQSAAVQEGGLKGKYRKYTRLLKYDISAPLSPAYAAEYVVPLPLYPDPDEDPDDNLRVAKQSEIHSLPNGQFLVLARDSGGGHGQARSQSVYRHIDVFDVSAATDASAASAVDHDCATCAIATTKAKLDADVAPARYCAWLDFNVDAQLARFGLHNGGAQDASLLNEKWESIALAPVDPTGDGEEGEEFFLFSLSDNDFITQNGFMDGGKLPYADSSGYNLDSQALVFKVKIPK
;
A
#
# COMPACT_ATOMS: atom_id res chain seq x y z
N MET A 1 11.01 -13.27 14.76
CA MET A 1 10.55 -12.18 13.87
C MET A 1 11.37 -12.12 12.60
N GLY A 2 10.71 -12.26 11.45
CA GLY A 2 11.32 -12.09 10.14
C GLY A 2 10.22 -11.79 9.16
N LEU A 3 10.26 -10.62 8.55
CA LEU A 3 9.43 -10.30 7.40
C LEU A 3 9.92 -11.09 6.19
N ILE A 4 9.00 -11.45 5.30
CA ILE A 4 9.30 -12.29 4.15
C ILE A 4 8.63 -11.79 2.86
N LEU A 5 9.25 -12.09 1.73
CA LEU A 5 8.66 -12.04 0.40
C LEU A 5 8.35 -13.47 -0.04
N ALA A 6 7.08 -13.77 -0.35
CA ALA A 6 6.66 -15.07 -0.87
C ALA A 6 6.58 -15.05 -2.40
N CYS A 7 7.23 -16.03 -3.03
CA CYS A 7 7.29 -16.18 -4.48
C CYS A 7 6.25 -17.20 -4.95
N PHE A 8 5.45 -16.85 -5.96
CA PHE A 8 4.44 -17.74 -6.53
C PHE A 8 4.62 -17.90 -8.03
N ARG A 9 4.32 -19.10 -8.54
CA ARG A 9 4.08 -19.33 -9.96
C ARG A 9 2.58 -19.21 -10.22
N LEU A 10 2.23 -18.24 -11.06
CA LEU A 10 0.86 -17.97 -11.47
C LEU A 10 0.50 -18.76 -12.74
N CYS A 11 -0.70 -19.32 -12.76
CA CYS A 11 -1.31 -19.95 -13.94
C CYS A 11 -2.74 -19.42 -14.11
N LEU A 12 -2.99 -18.70 -15.20
CA LEU A 12 -4.33 -18.24 -15.59
C LEU A 12 -4.88 -19.14 -16.69
N THR A 13 -6.05 -19.71 -16.46
CA THR A 13 -6.84 -20.39 -17.48
C THR A 13 -7.93 -19.43 -17.96
N VAL A 14 -7.80 -18.91 -19.19
CA VAL A 14 -8.82 -18.05 -19.77
C VAL A 14 -10.06 -18.89 -20.06
N VAL A 15 -11.07 -18.78 -19.20
CA VAL A 15 -12.36 -19.48 -19.36
C VAL A 15 -13.19 -18.81 -20.45
N ALA A 16 -13.90 -19.64 -21.22
CA ALA A 16 -14.72 -19.22 -22.35
C ALA A 16 -15.78 -18.16 -21.94
N PRO A 17 -16.22 -17.28 -22.85
CA PRO A 17 -17.12 -16.15 -22.54
C PRO A 17 -18.53 -16.53 -22.05
N GLY A 18 -18.85 -17.82 -21.89
CA GLY A 18 -20.19 -18.32 -21.56
C GLY A 18 -20.57 -18.32 -20.09
N ALA A 19 -19.68 -17.94 -19.17
CA ALA A 19 -19.99 -17.89 -17.75
C ALA A 19 -21.09 -16.85 -17.45
N THR A 20 -22.11 -17.26 -16.69
CA THR A 20 -23.30 -16.47 -16.32
C THR A 20 -23.54 -16.56 -14.82
N ALA A 21 -24.51 -15.80 -14.29
CA ALA A 21 -24.89 -15.92 -12.89
C ALA A 21 -25.54 -17.29 -12.58
N GLU A 22 -26.23 -17.89 -13.56
CA GLU A 22 -26.88 -19.19 -13.41
C GLU A 22 -25.93 -20.39 -13.59
N ASP A 23 -24.83 -20.18 -14.32
CA ASP A 23 -23.76 -21.16 -14.55
C ASP A 23 -22.40 -20.46 -14.43
N PRO A 24 -21.93 -20.20 -13.18
CA PRO A 24 -20.71 -19.47 -12.93
C PRO A 24 -19.47 -20.29 -13.25
N ALA A 25 -18.41 -19.63 -13.72
CA ALA A 25 -17.10 -20.24 -13.84
C ALA A 25 -16.49 -20.50 -12.46
N GLY A 26 -15.80 -21.64 -12.33
CA GLY A 26 -14.97 -21.90 -11.15
C GLY A 26 -13.66 -21.10 -11.14
N PRO A 27 -12.87 -21.19 -10.06
CA PRO A 27 -11.57 -20.54 -9.95
C PRO A 27 -10.66 -20.88 -11.14
N ASN A 28 -10.09 -19.83 -11.74
CA ASN A 28 -9.36 -19.91 -13.00
C ASN A 28 -7.95 -19.30 -12.92
N LEU A 29 -7.58 -18.75 -11.76
CA LEU A 29 -6.23 -18.33 -11.42
C LEU A 29 -5.69 -19.25 -10.33
N VAL A 30 -4.50 -19.81 -10.55
CA VAL A 30 -3.82 -20.67 -9.57
C VAL A 30 -2.48 -20.05 -9.19
N LEU A 31 -2.29 -19.85 -7.89
CA LEU A 31 -1.02 -19.42 -7.30
C LEU A 31 -0.33 -20.63 -6.67
N ASN A 32 0.83 -21.01 -7.19
CA ASN A 32 1.62 -22.10 -6.63
C ASN A 32 2.83 -21.53 -5.91
N TYR A 33 2.86 -21.62 -4.59
CA TYR A 33 4.00 -21.21 -3.78
C TYR A 33 5.29 -21.87 -4.30
N GLN A 34 6.36 -21.08 -4.40
CA GLN A 34 7.67 -21.51 -4.88
C GLN A 34 8.71 -21.41 -3.76
N ASP A 35 8.84 -20.22 -3.18
CA ASP A 35 9.91 -19.92 -2.23
C ASP A 35 9.56 -18.72 -1.35
N THR A 36 10.38 -18.48 -0.33
CA THR A 36 10.28 -17.35 0.57
C THR A 36 11.65 -16.72 0.80
N ILE A 37 11.75 -15.41 0.63
CA ILE A 37 12.95 -14.62 0.89
C ILE A 37 12.75 -13.85 2.19
N ARG A 38 13.68 -13.95 3.14
CA ARG A 38 13.58 -13.23 4.43
C ARG A 38 14.29 -11.88 4.34
N PHE A 39 13.67 -10.83 4.84
CA PHE A 39 14.27 -9.50 4.85
C PHE A 39 15.29 -9.34 5.98
N SER A 40 16.41 -8.72 5.68
CA SER A 40 17.49 -8.39 6.61
C SER A 40 18.04 -6.99 6.35
N GLY A 41 18.46 -6.33 7.42
CA GLY A 41 19.08 -5.02 7.37
C GLY A 41 20.50 -5.04 6.81
N PRO A 42 21.15 -3.87 6.73
CA PRO A 42 22.53 -3.74 6.21
C PRO A 42 23.56 -4.56 7.00
N ASP A 43 23.28 -4.81 8.28
CA ASP A 43 24.08 -5.62 9.21
C ASP A 43 23.79 -7.14 9.13
N GLY A 44 22.89 -7.56 8.23
CA GLY A 44 22.45 -8.96 8.07
C GLY A 44 21.53 -9.45 9.18
N GLN A 45 21.11 -8.59 10.11
CA GLN A 45 20.08 -8.94 11.09
C GLN A 45 18.70 -8.90 10.43
N ALA A 46 17.82 -9.82 10.80
CA ALA A 46 16.48 -9.86 10.21
C ALA A 46 15.66 -8.60 10.52
N CYS A 47 14.90 -8.10 9.55
CA CYS A 47 13.88 -7.09 9.80
C CYS A 47 12.71 -7.68 10.59
N THR A 48 11.83 -6.83 11.11
CA THR A 48 10.66 -7.23 11.92
C THR A 48 9.38 -6.55 11.43
N GLY A 49 8.23 -7.21 11.60
CA GLY A 49 6.90 -6.59 11.42
C GLY A 49 6.33 -6.10 12.76
N LEU A 50 7.19 -5.54 13.62
CA LEU A 50 6.74 -4.90 14.86
C LEU A 50 6.55 -3.43 14.61
N ASP A 51 5.63 -2.80 15.35
CA ASP A 51 5.52 -1.35 15.36
C ASP A 51 6.87 -0.69 15.67
N ALA A 52 7.14 0.41 14.98
CA ALA A 52 8.33 1.20 15.21
C ALA A 52 8.23 1.96 16.54
N ASP A 53 9.36 2.18 17.18
CA ASP A 53 9.44 2.98 18.40
C ASP A 53 9.00 4.43 18.10
N ALA A 54 8.35 5.05 19.08
CA ALA A 54 8.00 6.47 19.01
C ALA A 54 9.22 7.41 18.98
N THR A 55 10.40 6.93 19.39
CA THR A 55 11.64 7.71 19.37
C THR A 55 12.84 6.83 19.12
N GLY A 56 13.83 7.38 18.41
CA GLY A 56 15.11 6.73 18.14
C GLY A 56 15.18 6.16 16.73
N PHE A 57 16.39 5.68 16.39
CA PHE A 57 16.70 5.18 15.06
C PHE A 57 17.89 4.19 15.13
N LEU A 58 18.12 3.51 14.01
CA LEU A 58 19.35 2.76 13.73
C LEU A 58 20.14 3.47 12.64
N SER A 59 21.44 3.65 12.85
CA SER A 59 22.33 4.27 11.86
C SER A 59 23.28 3.24 11.27
N TYR A 60 23.40 3.26 9.94
CA TYR A 60 24.32 2.42 9.19
C TYR A 60 25.12 3.28 8.20
N PRO A 61 26.41 2.98 7.94
CA PRO A 61 27.19 3.73 6.96
C PRO A 61 26.53 3.71 5.57
N GLY A 62 26.27 4.89 5.01
CA GLY A 62 25.65 5.04 3.68
C GLY A 62 24.13 4.95 3.64
N PHE A 63 23.47 4.85 4.80
CA PHE A 63 22.01 4.86 4.93
C PHE A 63 21.56 6.15 5.63
N PRO A 64 20.32 6.63 5.36
CA PRO A 64 19.64 7.51 6.29
C PRO A 64 19.44 6.80 7.64
N ASP A 65 19.13 7.57 8.68
CA ASP A 65 18.66 6.98 9.93
C ASP A 65 17.36 6.20 9.65
N LEU A 66 17.36 4.93 10.07
CA LEU A 66 16.25 4.00 9.83
C LEU A 66 15.37 3.91 11.08
N PRO A 67 14.05 3.71 10.92
CA PRO A 67 13.16 3.35 12.02
C PRO A 67 13.70 2.16 12.82
N VAL A 68 13.35 2.09 14.10
CA VAL A 68 13.78 1.02 15.01
C VAL A 68 12.60 0.51 15.79
N ALA A 69 12.50 -0.80 15.97
CA ALA A 69 11.62 -1.43 16.95
C ALA A 69 12.48 -2.07 18.04
N THR A 70 12.20 -1.71 19.30
CA THR A 70 12.87 -2.27 20.48
C THR A 70 11.94 -3.25 21.18
N PHE A 71 12.33 -4.52 21.26
CA PHE A 71 11.55 -5.55 21.93
C PHE A 71 12.33 -6.24 23.05
N THR A 72 11.58 -6.81 23.99
CA THR A 72 12.10 -7.64 25.07
C THR A 72 11.86 -9.12 24.77
N GLY A 73 12.61 -10.01 25.44
CA GLY A 73 12.35 -11.43 25.32
C GLY A 73 12.69 -11.97 23.92
N ASP A 74 11.85 -12.85 23.41
CA ASP A 74 11.90 -13.34 22.03
C ASP A 74 11.13 -12.43 21.03
N GLY A 75 10.51 -11.36 21.52
CA GLY A 75 9.62 -10.48 20.77
C GLY A 75 8.17 -10.97 20.68
N PHE A 76 7.85 -12.17 21.18
CA PHE A 76 6.51 -12.76 21.13
C PHE A 76 5.89 -12.98 22.51
N GLY A 77 6.50 -12.40 23.54
CA GLY A 77 6.08 -12.52 24.94
C GLY A 77 6.77 -13.66 25.70
N GLY A 78 7.73 -14.36 25.08
CA GLY A 78 8.55 -15.40 25.70
C GLY A 78 9.92 -14.91 26.18
N ASP A 79 10.64 -15.79 26.86
CA ASP A 79 12.00 -15.52 27.36
C ASP A 79 13.00 -15.33 26.21
N GLY A 80 13.86 -14.33 26.33
CA GLY A 80 14.91 -14.06 25.35
C GLY A 80 15.69 -12.78 25.65
N PRO A 81 16.75 -12.51 24.89
CA PRO A 81 17.64 -11.39 25.15
C PRO A 81 17.03 -10.01 24.82
N GLY A 82 15.88 -9.97 24.14
CA GLY A 82 15.37 -8.76 23.50
C GLY A 82 16.28 -8.30 22.35
N GLY A 83 16.01 -7.11 21.83
CA GLY A 83 16.85 -6.51 20.81
C GLY A 83 16.24 -5.30 20.14
N LYS A 84 16.98 -4.81 19.14
CA LYS A 84 16.57 -3.74 18.23
C LYS A 84 16.64 -4.25 16.81
N ARG A 85 15.61 -3.99 16.01
CA ARG A 85 15.54 -4.36 14.59
C ARG A 85 14.92 -3.23 13.79
N ILE A 86 15.18 -3.24 12.49
CA ILE A 86 14.50 -2.36 11.53
C ILE A 86 13.07 -2.92 11.37
N PRO A 87 12.04 -2.13 11.73
CA PRO A 87 10.66 -2.49 11.47
C PRO A 87 10.34 -2.20 10.01
N VAL A 88 9.63 -3.12 9.37
CA VAL A 88 9.18 -2.98 7.98
C VAL A 88 7.75 -3.46 7.95
N ASP A 89 6.88 -2.57 7.52
CA ASP A 89 5.47 -2.84 7.25
C ASP A 89 5.28 -2.61 5.76
N SER A 90 5.42 -3.69 5.00
CA SER A 90 5.67 -3.66 3.56
C SER A 90 4.38 -3.65 2.78
N GLU A 91 4.24 -2.69 1.87
CA GLU A 91 3.02 -2.52 1.07
C GLU A 91 3.30 -2.78 -0.42
N GLY A 92 4.08 -1.89 -1.05
CA GLY A 92 4.40 -1.98 -2.47
C GLY A 92 5.62 -2.86 -2.74
N LEU A 93 5.63 -3.55 -3.89
CA LEU A 93 6.73 -4.42 -4.34
C LEU A 93 7.02 -4.22 -5.83
N TYR A 94 8.29 -4.05 -6.18
CA TYR A 94 8.75 -4.16 -7.57
C TYR A 94 10.02 -4.99 -7.69
N VAL A 95 9.99 -6.04 -8.53
CA VAL A 95 11.13 -6.93 -8.76
C VAL A 95 11.89 -6.51 -10.02
N ASN A 96 13.16 -6.15 -9.86
CA ASN A 96 14.03 -5.76 -10.97
C ASN A 96 14.49 -6.98 -11.79
N LYS A 97 14.92 -6.72 -13.02
CA LYS A 97 15.43 -7.76 -13.95
C LYS A 97 16.66 -8.50 -13.43
N ASP A 98 17.45 -7.87 -12.56
CA ASP A 98 18.65 -8.46 -11.95
C ASP A 98 18.36 -9.27 -10.67
N GLY A 99 17.10 -9.36 -10.26
CA GLY A 99 16.65 -10.09 -9.07
C GLY A 99 16.70 -9.27 -7.77
N THR A 100 17.19 -8.02 -7.80
CA THR A 100 16.96 -7.08 -6.69
C THR A 100 15.49 -6.65 -6.68
N PHE A 101 14.99 -6.16 -5.55
CA PHE A 101 13.60 -5.71 -5.47
C PHE A 101 13.44 -4.52 -4.54
N TRP A 102 12.55 -3.60 -4.95
CA TRP A 102 12.14 -2.44 -4.19
C TRP A 102 10.92 -2.77 -3.35
N VAL A 103 10.87 -2.26 -2.14
CA VAL A 103 9.73 -2.35 -1.22
C VAL A 103 9.43 -0.96 -0.66
N SER A 104 8.19 -0.50 -0.75
CA SER A 104 7.75 0.66 0.04
C SER A 104 7.25 0.18 1.40
N GLU A 105 7.43 1.01 2.43
CA GLU A 105 6.94 0.66 3.77
C GLU A 105 6.16 1.80 4.44
N GLU A 106 5.40 1.43 5.47
CA GLU A 106 4.45 2.33 6.12
C GLU A 106 5.05 3.19 7.25
N TYR A 107 5.90 2.62 8.12
CA TYR A 107 6.40 3.35 9.30
C TYR A 107 7.22 4.59 8.92
N GLY A 108 8.29 4.42 8.13
CA GLY A 108 9.27 5.45 7.80
C GLY A 108 8.73 6.61 6.97
N PRO A 109 7.57 6.48 6.31
CA PRO A 109 7.39 5.74 5.07
C PRO A 109 8.55 5.93 4.08
N TYR A 110 9.48 4.99 4.03
CA TYR A 110 10.67 4.98 3.17
C TYR A 110 10.44 4.06 1.95
N VAL A 111 11.50 3.88 1.18
CA VAL A 111 11.57 2.83 0.16
C VAL A 111 12.91 2.10 0.30
N TYR A 112 12.89 0.78 0.36
CA TYR A 112 14.07 -0.07 0.54
C TYR A 112 14.39 -0.86 -0.72
N LEU A 113 15.66 -0.93 -1.09
CA LEU A 113 16.15 -1.89 -2.09
C LEU A 113 16.74 -3.09 -1.36
N PHE A 114 16.35 -4.29 -1.74
CA PHE A 114 16.92 -5.54 -1.28
C PHE A 114 17.63 -6.27 -2.43
N ASP A 115 18.69 -7.02 -2.11
CA ASP A 115 19.23 -8.01 -3.02
C ASP A 115 18.33 -9.25 -3.14
N SER A 116 18.67 -10.16 -4.06
CA SER A 116 17.90 -11.39 -4.29
C SER A 116 17.85 -12.34 -3.09
N GLU A 117 18.69 -12.13 -2.08
CA GLU A 117 18.71 -12.91 -0.83
C GLU A 117 17.96 -12.19 0.31
N GLY A 118 17.40 -11.01 0.05
CA GLY A 118 16.64 -10.23 1.01
C GLY A 118 17.49 -9.36 1.93
N LYS A 119 18.73 -9.03 1.58
CA LYS A 119 19.55 -8.07 2.33
C LYS A 119 19.36 -6.66 1.78
N MET A 120 19.06 -5.71 2.68
CA MET A 120 18.89 -4.31 2.35
C MET A 120 20.20 -3.70 1.82
N LEU A 121 20.12 -3.12 0.63
CA LEU A 121 21.23 -2.50 -0.10
C LEU A 121 21.23 -0.98 0.00
N THR A 122 20.05 -0.36 0.02
CA THR A 122 19.88 1.09 0.21
C THR A 122 18.48 1.40 0.75
N ALA A 123 18.30 2.62 1.25
CA ALA A 123 17.03 3.16 1.72
C ALA A 123 16.85 4.59 1.22
N ILE A 124 15.64 4.90 0.76
CA ILE A 124 15.21 6.23 0.34
C ILE A 124 14.34 6.79 1.47
N ARG A 125 14.84 7.85 2.11
CA ARG A 125 14.03 8.65 3.03
C ARG A 125 13.26 9.71 2.23
N PRO A 126 11.95 9.90 2.45
CA PRO A 126 11.17 10.93 1.77
C PRO A 126 11.48 12.34 2.30
N PRO A 127 10.95 13.39 1.66
CA PRO A 127 10.94 14.75 2.21
C PRO A 127 10.35 14.82 3.63
N ASP A 128 10.85 15.76 4.44
CA ASP A 128 10.49 15.88 5.86
C ASP A 128 8.99 16.18 6.08
N ALA A 129 8.31 16.77 5.09
CA ALA A 129 6.85 17.00 5.12
C ALA A 129 6.03 15.70 5.25
N ILE A 130 6.61 14.54 4.96
CA ILE A 130 5.98 13.22 5.05
C ILE A 130 6.41 12.46 6.32
N ILE A 131 7.52 12.86 6.93
CA ILE A 131 8.05 12.20 8.12
C ILE A 131 7.15 12.50 9.32
N PRO A 132 6.63 11.48 10.02
CA PRO A 132 5.70 11.67 11.13
C PRO A 132 6.42 12.31 12.32
N MET A 133 5.88 13.44 12.79
CA MET A 133 6.42 14.18 13.93
C MET A 133 5.47 14.12 15.12
N ARG A 134 6.02 13.94 16.34
CA ARG A 134 5.30 14.12 17.60
C ARG A 134 6.14 14.96 18.54
N ASN A 135 5.54 15.99 19.14
CA ASN A 135 6.22 16.91 20.06
C ASN A 135 7.52 17.49 19.49
N GLY A 136 7.57 17.74 18.18
CA GLY A 136 8.73 18.31 17.49
C GLY A 136 9.89 17.32 17.24
N THR A 137 9.68 16.02 17.43
CA THR A 137 10.66 14.97 17.11
C THR A 137 10.06 13.92 16.18
N GLU A 138 10.90 13.29 15.36
CA GLU A 138 10.48 12.16 14.53
C GLU A 138 9.94 11.01 15.39
N SER A 139 8.82 10.44 14.96
CA SER A 139 8.14 9.36 15.67
C SER A 139 7.47 8.40 14.69
N PHE A 140 8.10 7.26 14.44
CA PHE A 140 7.66 6.30 13.43
C PHE A 140 6.60 5.30 13.91
N SER A 141 6.23 5.31 15.19
CA SER A 141 5.13 4.47 15.69
C SER A 141 3.82 4.74 14.94
N ALA A 142 3.10 3.66 14.64
CA ALA A 142 1.75 3.65 14.09
C ALA A 142 0.66 3.65 15.17
N ASP A 143 1.01 3.87 16.44
CA ASP A 143 0.08 3.81 17.59
C ASP A 143 -0.55 2.41 17.77
N SER A 144 0.25 1.37 17.48
CA SER A 144 -0.14 -0.03 17.55
C SER A 144 0.81 -0.77 18.50
N PRO A 145 0.58 -0.73 19.83
CA PRO A 145 1.43 -1.38 20.80
C PRO A 145 1.63 -2.86 20.45
N PRO A 146 2.87 -3.37 20.47
CA PRO A 146 3.13 -4.71 20.00
C PRO A 146 2.62 -5.75 21.00
N ARG A 147 2.14 -6.88 20.48
CA ARG A 147 1.52 -7.97 21.27
C ARG A 147 2.31 -8.42 22.51
N TYR A 148 3.64 -8.39 22.47
CA TYR A 148 4.45 -8.80 23.62
C TYR A 148 4.38 -7.84 24.82
N ILE A 149 3.74 -6.67 24.66
CA ILE A 149 3.42 -5.71 25.71
C ILE A 149 1.90 -5.78 25.95
N ASP A 150 1.51 -6.36 27.09
CA ASP A 150 0.10 -6.45 27.53
C ASP A 150 -0.87 -6.99 26.46
N ASP A 151 -0.44 -7.98 25.66
CA ASP A 151 -1.22 -8.55 24.54
C ASP A 151 -1.69 -7.53 23.49
N GLY A 152 -0.97 -6.40 23.36
CA GLY A 152 -1.32 -5.30 22.46
C GLY A 152 -2.04 -4.14 23.14
N ASP A 153 -2.38 -4.25 24.43
CA ASP A 153 -3.02 -3.19 25.23
C ASP A 153 -2.00 -2.26 25.93
N GLY A 154 -0.73 -2.30 25.48
CA GLY A 154 0.33 -1.43 25.98
C GLY A 154 0.07 0.07 25.74
N PRO A 155 0.83 0.98 26.38
CA PRO A 155 0.69 2.40 26.12
C PRO A 155 1.21 2.77 24.72
N GLY A 156 0.40 3.50 23.95
CA GLY A 156 0.81 4.14 22.69
C GLY A 156 1.61 5.43 22.88
N PRO A 157 2.12 6.03 21.78
CA PRO A 157 2.71 7.37 21.79
C PRO A 157 1.78 8.46 22.35
N ILE A 158 2.38 9.53 22.86
CA ILE A 158 1.65 10.71 23.35
C ILE A 158 2.20 11.96 22.64
N PRO A 159 1.38 12.72 21.88
CA PRO A 159 -0.01 12.42 21.52
C PRO A 159 -0.16 11.16 20.64
N ALA A 160 -1.38 10.60 20.62
CA ALA A 160 -1.72 9.44 19.78
C ALA A 160 -1.54 9.77 18.30
N ASP A 161 -2.16 10.86 17.83
CA ASP A 161 -1.98 11.37 16.47
C ASP A 161 -0.64 12.12 16.35
N PRO A 162 0.09 11.99 15.23
CA PRO A 162 1.22 12.85 14.93
C PRO A 162 0.77 14.32 14.69
N ASP A 163 1.69 15.26 14.88
CA ASP A 163 1.48 16.70 14.65
C ASP A 163 1.57 17.06 13.16
N SER A 164 2.39 16.33 12.40
CA SER A 164 2.63 16.48 10.96
C SER A 164 3.24 15.21 10.36
N GLY A 165 3.38 15.15 9.03
CA GLY A 165 3.85 13.96 8.31
C GLY A 165 2.70 13.03 7.92
N ARG A 166 3.00 11.76 7.65
CA ARG A 166 1.95 10.74 7.48
C ARG A 166 1.12 10.57 8.75
N ASP A 167 -0.14 10.17 8.59
CA ASP A 167 -0.99 9.71 9.71
C ASP A 167 -0.48 8.34 10.24
N ASN A 168 -1.01 7.88 11.37
CA ASN A 168 -0.80 6.51 11.85
C ASN A 168 -1.35 5.52 10.81
N ASN A 169 -0.58 4.45 10.54
CA ASN A 169 -0.97 3.42 9.59
C ASN A 169 -1.44 4.01 8.23
N SER A 170 -0.69 4.99 7.71
CA SER A 170 -0.99 5.64 6.42
C SER A 170 0.27 6.06 5.67
N GLY A 171 1.21 5.13 5.50
CA GLY A 171 2.49 5.38 4.83
C GLY A 171 2.43 5.18 3.30
N PHE A 172 3.53 4.68 2.73
CA PHE A 172 3.64 4.47 1.28
C PHE A 172 3.06 3.11 0.85
N GLU A 173 1.79 3.12 0.46
CA GLU A 173 1.11 1.96 -0.15
C GLU A 173 1.38 1.81 -1.65
N GLY A 174 1.38 2.94 -2.36
CA GLY A 174 1.44 2.90 -3.82
C GLY A 174 2.89 2.98 -4.26
N MET A 175 3.38 2.00 -5.02
CA MET A 175 4.72 2.08 -5.60
C MET A 175 4.80 1.41 -6.97
N HIS A 176 5.50 2.05 -7.91
CA HIS A 176 5.83 1.41 -9.17
C HIS A 176 7.17 1.90 -9.72
N VAL A 177 7.88 1.04 -10.45
CA VAL A 177 9.08 1.40 -11.19
C VAL A 177 8.77 1.36 -12.69
N SER A 178 9.21 2.36 -13.45
CA SER A 178 9.02 2.41 -14.90
C SER A 178 9.66 1.21 -15.61
N ASP A 179 9.12 0.81 -16.76
CA ASP A 179 9.59 -0.37 -17.53
C ASP A 179 11.09 -0.36 -17.89
N ASP A 180 11.67 0.84 -18.02
CA ASP A 180 13.09 1.05 -18.28
C ASP A 180 13.98 0.87 -17.03
N GLY A 181 13.38 0.71 -15.85
CA GLY A 181 14.04 0.50 -14.56
C GLY A 181 14.69 1.76 -13.99
N ARG A 182 14.37 2.95 -14.49
CA ARG A 182 15.08 4.20 -14.15
C ARG A 182 14.30 5.16 -13.27
N THR A 183 12.98 5.04 -13.21
CA THR A 183 12.14 5.94 -12.41
C THR A 183 11.36 5.13 -11.39
N LEU A 184 11.47 5.50 -10.12
CA LEU A 184 10.62 4.98 -9.05
C LEU A 184 9.58 6.03 -8.69
N TRP A 185 8.33 5.59 -8.60
CA TRP A 185 7.20 6.38 -8.15
C TRP A 185 6.67 5.79 -6.85
N VAL A 186 6.37 6.64 -5.88
CA VAL A 186 5.78 6.21 -4.60
C VAL A 186 4.75 7.22 -4.12
N MET A 187 3.65 6.77 -3.52
CA MET A 187 2.52 7.60 -3.13
C MET A 187 2.02 7.25 -1.74
N LEU A 188 1.72 8.27 -0.93
CA LEU A 188 1.06 8.07 0.37
C LEU A 188 -0.38 7.58 0.19
N GLN A 189 -0.90 6.83 1.16
CA GLN A 189 -2.31 6.40 1.20
C GLN A 189 -3.30 7.54 1.01
N SER A 190 -3.01 8.68 1.63
CA SER A 190 -3.84 9.88 1.61
C SER A 190 -3.01 11.09 2.05
N ALA A 191 -3.65 12.26 2.18
CA ALA A 191 -2.96 13.49 2.59
C ALA A 191 -2.18 13.36 3.90
N ALA A 192 -1.07 14.08 4.02
CA ALA A 192 -0.34 14.24 5.28
C ALA A 192 -1.23 14.92 6.34
N VAL A 193 -0.87 14.80 7.62
CA VAL A 193 -1.62 15.33 8.76
C VAL A 193 -1.86 16.83 8.63
N GLN A 194 -0.82 17.61 8.33
CA GLN A 194 -0.90 19.06 8.16
C GLN A 194 -1.75 19.49 6.94
N GLU A 195 -2.12 18.54 6.09
CA GLU A 195 -2.89 18.70 4.86
C GLU A 195 -4.32 18.13 4.97
N GLY A 196 -4.69 17.63 6.16
CA GLY A 196 -6.02 17.13 6.48
C GLY A 196 -6.11 15.60 6.69
N GLY A 197 -4.98 14.90 6.74
CA GLY A 197 -4.89 13.43 6.89
C GLY A 197 -5.77 12.84 7.99
N LEU A 198 -5.81 13.50 9.17
CA LEU A 198 -6.58 13.05 10.34
C LEU A 198 -8.10 13.08 10.18
N LYS A 199 -8.65 13.57 9.07
CA LYS A 199 -10.10 13.63 8.83
C LYS A 199 -10.45 13.01 7.49
N GLY A 200 -11.25 11.94 7.54
CA GLY A 200 -11.68 11.17 6.36
C GLY A 200 -12.22 12.01 5.21
N LYS A 201 -12.89 13.13 5.49
CA LYS A 201 -13.41 14.05 4.46
C LYS A 201 -12.41 15.04 3.88
N TYR A 202 -11.29 15.30 4.56
CA TYR A 202 -10.30 16.30 4.17
C TYR A 202 -8.97 15.71 3.67
N ARG A 203 -8.72 14.41 3.83
CA ARG A 203 -7.47 13.74 3.41
C ARG A 203 -7.28 13.53 1.90
N LYS A 204 -7.86 14.41 1.08
CA LYS A 204 -8.07 14.21 -0.37
C LYS A 204 -6.79 14.30 -1.20
N TYR A 205 -5.91 15.23 -0.88
CA TYR A 205 -4.75 15.56 -1.72
C TYR A 205 -3.54 14.81 -1.20
N THR A 206 -3.17 13.72 -1.88
CA THR A 206 -2.01 12.90 -1.52
C THR A 206 -0.80 13.26 -2.37
N ARG A 207 0.40 13.01 -1.84
CA ARG A 207 1.68 13.32 -2.48
C ARG A 207 2.21 12.09 -3.23
N LEU A 208 2.54 12.28 -4.51
CA LEU A 208 3.20 11.32 -5.39
C LEU A 208 4.63 11.79 -5.66
N LEU A 209 5.61 10.99 -5.25
CA LEU A 209 7.01 11.31 -5.32
C LEU A 209 7.66 10.55 -6.47
N LYS A 210 8.63 11.21 -7.10
CA LYS A 210 9.44 10.66 -8.18
C LYS A 210 10.90 10.60 -7.77
N TYR A 211 11.54 9.46 -8.00
CA TYR A 211 12.98 9.28 -7.84
C TYR A 211 13.62 8.79 -9.13
N ASP A 212 14.76 9.37 -9.51
CA ASP A 212 15.67 8.78 -10.50
C ASP A 212 16.49 7.69 -9.79
N ILE A 213 16.32 6.46 -10.26
CA ILE A 213 17.02 5.25 -9.79
C ILE A 213 17.95 4.67 -10.86
N SER A 214 18.35 5.45 -11.87
CA SER A 214 19.37 5.05 -12.86
C SER A 214 20.68 4.60 -12.20
N ALA A 215 20.98 5.12 -11.00
CA ALA A 215 21.96 4.58 -10.08
C ALA A 215 21.21 4.06 -8.83
N PRO A 216 20.81 2.79 -8.79
CA PRO A 216 19.84 2.30 -7.78
C PRO A 216 20.38 2.33 -6.33
N LEU A 217 21.71 2.36 -6.15
CA LEU A 217 22.35 2.54 -4.83
C LEU A 217 22.51 4.00 -4.42
N SER A 218 22.16 4.95 -5.29
CA SER A 218 22.16 6.39 -5.01
C SER A 218 20.94 7.07 -5.66
N PRO A 219 19.71 6.71 -5.27
CA PRO A 219 18.50 7.34 -5.80
C PRO A 219 18.49 8.85 -5.58
N ALA A 220 17.91 9.60 -6.52
CA ALA A 220 17.78 11.05 -6.43
C ALA A 220 16.31 11.47 -6.49
N TYR A 221 15.86 12.24 -5.51
CA TYR A 221 14.54 12.87 -5.53
C TYR A 221 14.45 13.85 -6.70
N ALA A 222 13.46 13.65 -7.56
CA ALA A 222 13.42 14.25 -8.89
C ALA A 222 12.22 15.18 -9.11
N ALA A 223 11.06 14.86 -8.54
CA ALA A 223 9.85 15.65 -8.64
C ALA A 223 8.82 15.18 -7.61
N GLU A 224 7.81 16.01 -7.37
CA GLU A 224 6.64 15.64 -6.60
C GLU A 224 5.37 16.24 -7.17
N TYR A 225 4.29 15.47 -7.14
CA TYR A 225 2.99 15.86 -7.67
C TYR A 225 1.89 15.59 -6.66
N VAL A 226 0.76 16.28 -6.83
CA VAL A 226 -0.40 16.13 -5.97
C VAL A 226 -1.50 15.36 -6.67
N VAL A 227 -1.95 14.25 -6.10
CA VAL A 227 -3.04 13.41 -6.65
C VAL A 227 -4.33 13.65 -5.85
N PRO A 228 -5.44 14.06 -6.50
CA PRO A 228 -6.70 14.28 -5.81
C PRO A 228 -7.52 12.98 -5.76
N LEU A 229 -7.50 12.30 -4.61
CA LEU A 229 -8.24 11.05 -4.40
C LEU A 229 -9.77 11.25 -4.50
N PRO A 230 -10.52 10.20 -4.88
CA PRO A 230 -11.96 10.32 -5.06
C PRO A 230 -12.70 10.36 -3.72
N LEU A 231 -13.91 10.92 -3.76
CA LEU A 231 -14.83 10.95 -2.63
C LEU A 231 -15.98 9.97 -2.90
N TYR A 232 -16.42 9.27 -1.86
CA TYR A 232 -17.62 8.45 -1.87
C TYR A 232 -18.53 8.81 -0.69
N PRO A 233 -19.85 8.61 -0.82
CA PRO A 233 -20.77 8.71 0.31
C PRO A 233 -20.62 7.46 1.19
N ASP A 234 -20.06 7.63 2.38
CA ASP A 234 -19.90 6.55 3.35
C ASP A 234 -21.25 6.25 4.02
N PRO A 235 -21.79 5.02 3.89
CA PRO A 235 -23.07 4.66 4.49
C PRO A 235 -23.04 4.59 6.02
N ASP A 236 -21.87 4.52 6.65
CA ASP A 236 -21.72 4.39 8.11
C ASP A 236 -21.68 5.77 8.82
N GLU A 237 -21.73 6.85 8.04
CA GLU A 237 -21.59 8.24 8.51
C GLU A 237 -22.91 9.01 8.48
N ASP A 238 -22.95 10.17 9.15
CA ASP A 238 -24.12 11.07 9.11
C ASP A 238 -24.43 11.47 7.65
N PRO A 239 -25.64 11.19 7.12
CA PRO A 239 -26.00 11.50 5.73
C PRO A 239 -25.81 12.97 5.32
N ASP A 240 -25.81 13.92 6.27
CA ASP A 240 -25.57 15.33 5.99
C ASP A 240 -24.06 15.70 5.90
N ASP A 241 -23.14 14.81 6.31
CA ASP A 241 -21.68 14.97 6.29
C ASP A 241 -20.95 13.63 6.00
N ASN A 242 -21.47 12.82 5.07
CA ASN A 242 -21.00 11.45 4.84
C ASN A 242 -19.92 11.29 3.77
N LEU A 243 -19.46 12.35 3.11
CA LEU A 243 -18.42 12.21 2.10
C LEU A 243 -17.07 11.86 2.75
N ARG A 244 -16.47 10.76 2.32
CA ARG A 244 -15.15 10.30 2.76
C ARG A 244 -14.26 10.09 1.55
N VAL A 245 -12.96 10.29 1.75
CA VAL A 245 -11.94 10.03 0.73
C VAL A 245 -11.69 8.53 0.65
N ALA A 246 -11.75 7.98 -0.56
CA ALA A 246 -11.25 6.63 -0.82
C ALA A 246 -9.72 6.67 -0.84
N LYS A 247 -9.09 6.06 0.16
CA LYS A 247 -7.63 5.97 0.25
C LYS A 247 -7.11 5.11 -0.91
N GLN A 248 -5.91 5.41 -1.37
CA GLN A 248 -5.24 4.58 -2.38
C GLN A 248 -4.50 3.42 -1.68
N SER A 249 -4.47 2.26 -2.33
CA SER A 249 -3.81 1.04 -1.87
C SER A 249 -2.79 0.48 -2.89
N GLU A 250 -2.66 1.08 -4.08
CA GLU A 250 -1.63 0.70 -5.08
C GLU A 250 -1.61 1.74 -6.21
N ILE A 251 -0.45 1.89 -6.87
CA ILE A 251 -0.32 2.56 -8.17
C ILE A 251 0.41 1.69 -9.20
N HIS A 252 0.15 1.95 -10.48
CA HIS A 252 0.90 1.34 -11.58
C HIS A 252 1.21 2.40 -12.63
N SER A 253 2.50 2.70 -12.87
CA SER A 253 2.88 3.69 -13.89
C SER A 253 2.77 3.10 -15.28
N LEU A 254 2.13 3.81 -16.20
CA LEU A 254 1.93 3.37 -17.58
C LEU A 254 2.96 4.01 -18.54
N PRO A 255 3.31 3.35 -19.66
CA PRO A 255 4.28 3.89 -20.63
C PRO A 255 3.86 5.22 -21.29
N ASN A 256 2.57 5.54 -21.28
CA ASN A 256 2.03 6.79 -21.82
C ASN A 256 2.14 7.99 -20.84
N GLY A 257 2.69 7.78 -19.64
CA GLY A 257 2.84 8.82 -18.60
C GLY A 257 1.63 8.97 -17.68
N GLN A 258 0.60 8.13 -17.85
CA GLN A 258 -0.52 8.01 -16.92
C GLN A 258 -0.22 6.98 -15.84
N PHE A 259 -1.11 6.88 -14.86
CA PHE A 259 -1.02 5.94 -13.77
C PHE A 259 -2.38 5.28 -13.56
N LEU A 260 -2.38 3.99 -13.25
CA LEU A 260 -3.50 3.34 -12.59
C LEU A 260 -3.36 3.55 -11.08
N VAL A 261 -4.48 3.66 -10.38
CA VAL A 261 -4.52 3.76 -8.92
C VAL A 261 -5.68 2.95 -8.36
N LEU A 262 -5.41 2.09 -7.40
CA LEU A 262 -6.44 1.34 -6.69
C LEU A 262 -6.91 2.19 -5.51
N ALA A 263 -8.15 2.67 -5.57
CA ALA A 263 -8.77 3.46 -4.52
C ALA A 263 -10.03 2.77 -4.01
N ARG A 264 -10.20 2.74 -2.68
CA ARG A 264 -11.30 2.00 -2.04
C ARG A 264 -11.91 2.71 -0.84
N ASP A 265 -13.16 2.36 -0.55
CA ASP A 265 -13.77 2.59 0.75
C ASP A 265 -13.14 1.70 1.83
N SER A 266 -13.49 1.98 3.08
CA SER A 266 -13.05 1.18 4.22
C SER A 266 -14.25 0.59 4.95
N GLY A 267 -14.05 -0.55 5.62
CA GLY A 267 -15.06 -1.21 6.45
C GLY A 267 -16.19 -1.92 5.68
N GLY A 268 -16.05 -2.08 4.36
CA GLY A 268 -17.00 -2.76 3.49
C GLY A 268 -16.42 -4.03 2.86
N GLY A 269 -16.90 -5.21 3.26
CA GLY A 269 -16.49 -6.49 2.65
C GLY A 269 -16.61 -7.69 3.57
N HIS A 270 -16.05 -8.81 3.13
CA HIS A 270 -15.97 -10.03 3.94
C HIS A 270 -15.17 -9.78 5.21
N GLY A 271 -15.68 -10.27 6.34
CA GLY A 271 -15.05 -10.10 7.66
C GLY A 271 -15.40 -8.79 8.37
N GLN A 272 -16.12 -7.88 7.70
CA GLN A 272 -16.48 -6.57 8.24
C GLN A 272 -17.92 -6.54 8.77
N ALA A 273 -18.24 -5.52 9.58
CA ALA A 273 -19.61 -5.30 10.05
C ALA A 273 -20.58 -4.99 8.89
N ARG A 274 -20.12 -4.21 7.90
CA ARG A 274 -20.81 -3.96 6.64
C ARG A 274 -20.19 -4.83 5.55
N SER A 275 -21.02 -5.62 4.87
CA SER A 275 -20.54 -6.48 3.76
C SER A 275 -20.38 -5.75 2.43
N GLN A 276 -21.10 -4.65 2.21
CA GLN A 276 -21.13 -3.98 0.92
C GLN A 276 -20.06 -2.89 0.84
N SER A 277 -19.10 -3.03 -0.08
CA SER A 277 -18.25 -1.92 -0.52
C SER A 277 -19.03 -1.00 -1.44
N VAL A 278 -18.88 0.31 -1.26
CA VAL A 278 -19.54 1.33 -2.10
C VAL A 278 -18.57 2.03 -3.05
N TYR A 279 -17.26 1.82 -2.89
CA TYR A 279 -16.23 2.32 -3.80
C TYR A 279 -15.03 1.37 -3.78
N ARG A 280 -14.78 0.65 -4.87
CA ARG A 280 -13.54 -0.13 -5.04
C ARG A 280 -13.16 -0.15 -6.50
N HIS A 281 -12.22 0.72 -6.85
CA HIS A 281 -11.94 1.02 -8.24
C HIS A 281 -10.45 0.99 -8.53
N ILE A 282 -10.09 0.56 -9.73
CA ILE A 282 -8.86 0.98 -10.38
C ILE A 282 -9.18 2.16 -11.28
N ASP A 283 -8.77 3.33 -10.84
CA ASP A 283 -8.96 4.60 -11.51
C ASP A 283 -7.68 5.03 -12.23
N VAL A 284 -7.73 6.14 -12.97
CA VAL A 284 -6.61 6.67 -13.74
C VAL A 284 -6.30 8.09 -13.34
N PHE A 285 -5.01 8.41 -13.19
CA PHE A 285 -4.57 9.80 -13.05
C PHE A 285 -3.40 10.15 -13.98
N ASP A 286 -3.27 11.45 -14.26
CA ASP A 286 -2.26 12.02 -15.16
C ASP A 286 -1.63 13.27 -14.54
N VAL A 287 -0.29 13.29 -14.52
CA VAL A 287 0.52 14.37 -13.92
C VAL A 287 1.09 15.35 -14.94
N SER A 288 0.83 15.18 -16.24
CA SER A 288 1.47 15.97 -17.31
C SER A 288 1.17 17.48 -17.23
N ALA A 289 0.05 17.84 -16.63
CA ALA A 289 -0.39 19.22 -16.40
C ALA A 289 -0.34 19.64 -14.92
N ALA A 290 0.15 18.78 -14.02
CA ALA A 290 0.27 19.07 -12.59
C ALA A 290 1.50 19.94 -12.31
N THR A 291 1.45 20.71 -11.23
CA THR A 291 2.63 21.44 -10.72
C THR A 291 3.59 20.44 -10.09
N ASP A 292 4.89 20.57 -10.39
CA ASP A 292 5.95 19.94 -9.61
C ASP A 292 6.14 20.71 -8.30
N ALA A 293 5.74 20.10 -7.18
CA ALA A 293 5.71 20.69 -5.85
C ALA A 293 6.98 20.40 -5.03
N SER A 294 8.00 19.78 -5.63
CA SER A 294 9.25 19.47 -4.94
C SER A 294 9.98 20.72 -4.43
N ALA A 295 10.98 20.54 -3.56
CA ALA A 295 11.86 21.60 -3.05
C ALA A 295 12.51 22.53 -4.11
N ALA A 296 12.45 22.18 -5.40
CA ALA A 296 12.86 23.06 -6.50
C ALA A 296 11.82 24.12 -6.88
N SER A 297 10.62 24.07 -6.31
CA SER A 297 9.55 25.04 -6.50
C SER A 297 9.82 26.36 -5.74
N ALA A 298 9.05 27.41 -6.05
CA ALA A 298 9.26 28.74 -5.47
C ALA A 298 8.84 28.82 -3.98
N VAL A 299 8.06 27.86 -3.52
CA VAL A 299 7.55 27.72 -2.14
C VAL A 299 8.05 26.39 -1.61
N ASP A 300 8.71 26.38 -0.46
CA ASP A 300 9.15 25.12 0.15
C ASP A 300 7.94 24.39 0.73
N HIS A 301 7.61 23.23 0.15
CA HIS A 301 6.53 22.34 0.61
C HIS A 301 7.06 21.11 1.38
N ASP A 302 8.37 20.99 1.56
CA ASP A 302 9.04 19.74 1.94
C ASP A 302 9.59 19.73 3.37
N CYS A 303 9.50 20.84 4.08
CA CYS A 303 9.85 20.89 5.51
C CYS A 303 8.76 20.22 6.38
N ALA A 304 9.13 19.75 7.59
CA ALA A 304 8.23 19.02 8.51
C ALA A 304 6.91 19.73 8.88
N THR A 305 6.81 21.05 8.69
CA THR A 305 5.58 21.84 8.95
C THR A 305 5.02 22.50 7.69
N CYS A 306 5.67 22.27 6.55
CA CYS A 306 5.25 22.75 5.25
C CYS A 306 4.10 21.88 4.72
N ALA A 307 3.26 22.47 3.87
CA ALA A 307 2.05 21.84 3.39
C ALA A 307 1.77 22.30 1.95
N ILE A 308 1.15 21.43 1.14
CA ILE A 308 0.58 21.79 -0.18
C ILE A 308 -0.89 22.21 -0.09
N ALA A 309 -1.52 21.96 1.07
CA ALA A 309 -2.93 22.21 1.32
C ALA A 309 -3.18 22.59 2.78
N THR A 310 -4.24 23.33 3.03
CA THR A 310 -4.78 23.49 4.39
C THR A 310 -5.39 22.18 4.89
N THR A 311 -5.53 22.04 6.21
CA THR A 311 -6.21 20.91 6.88
C THR A 311 -7.68 20.68 6.49
N LYS A 312 -8.26 21.55 5.65
CA LYS A 312 -9.62 21.41 5.09
C LYS A 312 -9.60 21.17 3.58
N ALA A 313 -8.58 20.49 3.07
CA ALA A 313 -8.44 20.13 1.66
C ALA A 313 -8.55 21.35 0.72
N LYS A 314 -7.85 22.43 1.05
CA LYS A 314 -7.73 23.58 0.14
C LYS A 314 -6.27 23.70 -0.28
N LEU A 315 -5.99 23.39 -1.54
CA LEU A 315 -4.66 23.53 -2.13
C LEU A 315 -4.18 24.98 -2.10
N ASP A 316 -2.87 25.12 -2.02
CA ASP A 316 -2.19 26.38 -2.28
C ASP A 316 -2.40 26.82 -3.74
N ALA A 317 -2.36 28.13 -3.96
CA ALA A 317 -2.84 28.73 -5.21
C ALA A 317 -1.96 28.40 -6.44
N ASP A 318 -0.71 28.02 -6.22
CA ASP A 318 0.29 27.64 -7.20
C ASP A 318 0.37 26.12 -7.43
N VAL A 319 -0.35 25.33 -6.65
CA VAL A 319 -0.39 23.87 -6.76
C VAL A 319 -1.57 23.45 -7.63
N ALA A 320 -1.28 23.05 -8.88
CA ALA A 320 -2.24 22.37 -9.74
C ALA A 320 -2.13 20.84 -9.51
N PRO A 321 -3.21 20.16 -9.10
CA PRO A 321 -3.17 18.72 -8.90
C PRO A 321 -3.23 17.95 -10.23
N ALA A 322 -2.86 16.67 -10.18
CA ALA A 322 -3.06 15.71 -11.25
C ALA A 322 -4.54 15.65 -11.67
N ARG A 323 -4.76 15.31 -12.95
CA ARG A 323 -6.11 14.98 -13.44
C ARG A 323 -6.45 13.56 -13.01
N TYR A 324 -7.68 13.35 -12.57
CA TYR A 324 -8.15 12.07 -12.05
C TYR A 324 -9.47 11.67 -12.70
N CYS A 325 -9.60 10.42 -13.12
CA CYS A 325 -10.77 9.87 -13.77
C CYS A 325 -11.09 8.48 -13.21
N ALA A 326 -12.36 8.25 -12.88
CA ALA A 326 -12.81 6.91 -12.54
C ALA A 326 -12.77 5.99 -13.78
N TRP A 327 -12.42 4.71 -13.61
CA TRP A 327 -12.28 3.80 -14.77
C TRP A 327 -12.84 2.39 -14.58
N LEU A 328 -12.30 1.59 -13.66
CA LEU A 328 -12.64 0.17 -13.54
C LEU A 328 -13.20 -0.11 -12.15
N ASP A 329 -14.49 -0.38 -12.08
CA ASP A 329 -15.22 -0.71 -10.84
C ASP A 329 -15.22 -2.23 -10.59
N PHE A 330 -14.80 -2.64 -9.39
CA PHE A 330 -14.82 -4.05 -8.97
C PHE A 330 -16.24 -4.50 -8.60
N ASN A 331 -17.09 -3.58 -8.18
CA ASN A 331 -18.38 -3.84 -7.54
C ASN A 331 -19.52 -4.04 -8.54
N VAL A 332 -19.22 -4.48 -9.76
CA VAL A 332 -20.23 -4.78 -10.78
C VAL A 332 -20.80 -6.18 -10.54
N ASP A 333 -21.88 -6.27 -9.76
CA ASP A 333 -22.51 -7.55 -9.35
C ASP A 333 -22.78 -8.52 -10.51
N ALA A 334 -23.22 -7.99 -11.66
CA ALA A 334 -23.47 -8.82 -12.84
C ALA A 334 -22.20 -9.48 -13.42
N GLN A 335 -21.02 -8.90 -13.20
CA GLN A 335 -19.74 -9.50 -13.57
C GLN A 335 -19.23 -10.45 -12.50
N LEU A 336 -19.33 -10.06 -11.22
CA LEU A 336 -18.94 -10.90 -10.09
C LEU A 336 -19.70 -12.23 -10.07
N ALA A 337 -21.01 -12.18 -10.33
CA ALA A 337 -21.87 -13.36 -10.33
C ALA A 337 -21.44 -14.41 -11.39
N ARG A 338 -20.77 -14.00 -12.47
CA ARG A 338 -20.23 -14.94 -13.49
C ARG A 338 -19.11 -15.83 -12.95
N PHE A 339 -18.54 -15.48 -11.80
CA PHE A 339 -17.51 -16.24 -11.10
C PHE A 339 -17.99 -16.70 -9.72
N GLY A 340 -19.31 -16.61 -9.47
CA GLY A 340 -19.91 -16.96 -8.19
C GLY A 340 -19.51 -16.02 -7.05
N LEU A 341 -19.02 -14.81 -7.35
CA LEU A 341 -18.66 -13.78 -6.38
C LEU A 341 -19.79 -12.76 -6.23
N HIS A 342 -19.76 -11.99 -5.14
CA HIS A 342 -20.71 -10.89 -4.92
C HIS A 342 -20.13 -9.76 -4.05
N ASN A 343 -20.75 -8.58 -4.13
CA ASN A 343 -20.50 -7.45 -3.24
C ASN A 343 -21.72 -7.20 -2.34
N GLY A 344 -21.52 -7.16 -1.02
CA GLY A 344 -22.61 -7.06 -0.06
C GLY A 344 -23.40 -8.36 0.15
N GLY A 345 -24.32 -8.35 1.11
CA GLY A 345 -25.13 -9.52 1.45
C GLY A 345 -24.49 -10.41 2.51
N ALA A 346 -24.51 -11.72 2.30
CA ALA A 346 -24.07 -12.71 3.28
C ALA A 346 -22.55 -12.67 3.51
N GLN A 347 -22.11 -12.92 4.74
CA GLN A 347 -20.70 -13.05 5.11
C GLN A 347 -20.25 -14.48 4.79
N ASP A 348 -19.95 -14.75 3.53
CA ASP A 348 -19.50 -16.06 3.04
C ASP A 348 -18.24 -15.95 2.16
N ALA A 349 -17.67 -17.09 1.77
CA ALA A 349 -16.42 -17.15 1.02
C ALA A 349 -16.47 -16.52 -0.38
N SER A 350 -17.67 -16.25 -0.92
CA SER A 350 -17.86 -15.57 -2.21
C SER A 350 -18.01 -14.05 -2.10
N LEU A 351 -18.16 -13.51 -0.89
CA LEU A 351 -18.16 -12.09 -0.65
C LEU A 351 -16.75 -11.54 -0.90
N LEU A 352 -16.63 -10.44 -1.64
CA LEU A 352 -15.33 -9.79 -1.82
C LEU A 352 -14.75 -9.32 -0.48
N ASN A 353 -13.46 -9.60 -0.25
CA ASN A 353 -12.70 -9.09 0.89
C ASN A 353 -12.69 -7.56 0.91
N GLU A 354 -12.50 -6.95 2.08
CA GLU A 354 -12.48 -5.50 2.26
C GLU A 354 -11.31 -4.84 1.50
N LYS A 355 -10.09 -5.33 1.76
CA LYS A 355 -8.82 -4.73 1.33
C LYS A 355 -8.31 -5.34 0.02
N TRP A 356 -7.84 -4.48 -0.88
CA TRP A 356 -7.29 -4.84 -2.21
C TRP A 356 -6.13 -3.92 -2.53
N GLU A 357 -4.97 -4.49 -2.86
CA GLU A 357 -3.67 -3.80 -2.76
C GLU A 357 -2.68 -4.26 -3.82
N SER A 358 -3.16 -4.50 -5.03
CA SER A 358 -2.24 -4.83 -6.12
C SER A 358 -2.82 -4.53 -7.49
N ILE A 359 -1.91 -4.16 -8.38
CA ILE A 359 -2.14 -3.96 -9.81
C ILE A 359 -0.94 -4.54 -10.55
N ALA A 360 -1.18 -5.58 -11.34
CA ALA A 360 -0.20 -6.08 -12.31
C ALA A 360 -0.82 -6.18 -13.70
N LEU A 361 -0.06 -5.82 -14.73
CA LEU A 361 -0.47 -5.92 -16.13
C LEU A 361 0.32 -7.01 -16.85
N ALA A 362 -0.39 -7.82 -17.63
CA ALA A 362 0.22 -8.72 -18.61
C ALA A 362 -0.46 -8.53 -19.97
N PRO A 363 0.28 -8.42 -21.08
CA PRO A 363 -0.33 -8.32 -22.41
C PRO A 363 -1.14 -9.58 -22.73
N VAL A 364 -2.33 -9.41 -23.31
CA VAL A 364 -3.18 -10.53 -23.76
C VAL A 364 -2.53 -11.25 -24.92
N ASP A 365 -2.01 -10.50 -25.89
CA ASP A 365 -1.13 -10.99 -26.93
C ASP A 365 0.32 -10.52 -26.66
N PRO A 366 1.18 -11.37 -26.10
CA PRO A 366 2.57 -11.02 -25.83
C PRO A 366 3.42 -10.86 -27.10
N THR A 367 2.91 -11.26 -28.28
CA THR A 367 3.60 -11.06 -29.56
C THR A 367 3.34 -9.68 -30.17
N GLY A 368 2.26 -9.02 -29.77
CA GLY A 368 1.90 -7.66 -30.20
C GLY A 368 1.41 -7.59 -31.65
N ASP A 369 1.01 -8.71 -32.25
CA ASP A 369 0.59 -8.80 -33.64
C ASP A 369 -0.95 -8.59 -33.75
N GLY A 370 -1.39 -7.36 -34.06
CA GLY A 370 -2.80 -7.04 -34.36
C GLY A 370 -3.49 -6.12 -33.34
N GLU A 371 -4.83 -6.00 -33.41
CA GLU A 371 -5.62 -5.13 -32.52
C GLU A 371 -5.64 -5.60 -31.04
N GLU A 372 -5.25 -6.86 -30.77
CA GLU A 372 -5.09 -7.43 -29.42
C GLU A 372 -3.79 -6.99 -28.73
N GLY A 373 -2.84 -6.39 -29.48
CA GLY A 373 -1.61 -5.80 -28.92
C GLY A 373 -1.84 -4.56 -28.05
N GLU A 374 -3.08 -4.07 -27.95
CA GLU A 374 -3.50 -3.00 -27.02
C GLU A 374 -4.31 -3.52 -25.81
N GLU A 375 -4.48 -4.84 -25.68
CA GLU A 375 -5.25 -5.47 -24.60
C GLU A 375 -4.35 -6.09 -23.53
N PHE A 376 -4.76 -5.95 -22.27
CA PHE A 376 -4.04 -6.45 -21.11
C PHE A 376 -4.96 -7.27 -20.21
N PHE A 377 -4.39 -8.30 -19.58
CA PHE A 377 -4.92 -8.84 -18.34
C PHE A 377 -4.40 -7.96 -17.19
N LEU A 378 -5.33 -7.33 -16.49
CA LEU A 378 -5.06 -6.63 -15.23
C LEU A 378 -5.39 -7.59 -14.09
N PHE A 379 -4.41 -7.85 -13.23
CA PHE A 379 -4.55 -8.66 -12.02
C PHE A 379 -4.61 -7.74 -10.81
N SER A 380 -5.53 -8.04 -9.91
CA SER A 380 -5.59 -7.47 -8.57
C SER A 380 -5.89 -8.57 -7.57
N LEU A 381 -5.25 -8.51 -6.42
CA LEU A 381 -5.35 -9.46 -5.31
C LEU A 381 -5.77 -8.71 -4.04
N SER A 382 -6.58 -9.38 -3.23
CA SER A 382 -6.98 -8.87 -1.92
C SER A 382 -5.88 -9.05 -0.89
N ASP A 383 -5.69 -8.07 -0.01
CA ASP A 383 -5.13 -8.32 1.32
C ASP A 383 -6.26 -8.88 2.20
N ASN A 384 -5.96 -9.93 2.95
CA ASN A 384 -6.91 -10.55 3.86
C ASN A 384 -6.65 -10.20 5.33
N ASP A 385 -5.76 -9.24 5.60
CA ASP A 385 -5.39 -8.74 6.93
C ASP A 385 -4.95 -9.86 7.89
N PHE A 386 -4.45 -10.98 7.34
CA PHE A 386 -4.15 -12.20 8.09
C PHE A 386 -5.35 -12.76 8.89
N ILE A 387 -6.58 -12.47 8.49
CA ILE A 387 -7.80 -12.95 9.16
C ILE A 387 -7.99 -14.45 8.92
N THR A 388 -7.61 -15.25 9.91
CA THR A 388 -7.74 -16.72 9.88
C THR A 388 -7.93 -17.31 11.28
N GLN A 389 -8.64 -18.43 11.36
CA GLN A 389 -8.82 -19.23 12.57
C GLN A 389 -7.71 -20.28 12.79
N ASN A 390 -6.75 -20.38 11.86
CA ASN A 390 -5.65 -21.33 11.92
C ASN A 390 -4.33 -20.69 11.45
N GLY A 391 -4.00 -19.54 12.05
CA GLY A 391 -2.82 -18.75 11.74
C GLY A 391 -1.61 -19.14 12.56
N PHE A 392 -0.42 -18.85 12.04
CA PHE A 392 0.84 -19.07 12.75
C PHE A 392 1.82 -17.91 12.53
N MET A 393 2.44 -17.46 13.62
CA MET A 393 3.54 -16.51 13.65
C MET A 393 4.86 -17.20 14.08
N ASP A 394 5.95 -16.45 14.07
CA ASP A 394 7.31 -16.89 14.42
C ASP A 394 7.75 -18.20 13.72
N GLY A 395 7.54 -18.27 12.40
CA GLY A 395 7.92 -19.44 11.62
C GLY A 395 7.17 -20.71 12.01
N GLY A 396 5.90 -20.58 12.41
CA GLY A 396 5.03 -21.71 12.73
C GLY A 396 4.91 -22.04 14.22
N LYS A 397 5.60 -21.31 15.10
CA LYS A 397 5.67 -21.65 16.54
C LYS A 397 4.59 -21.03 17.39
N LEU A 398 4.07 -19.88 16.97
CA LEU A 398 3.04 -19.16 17.72
C LEU A 398 1.71 -19.25 16.97
N PRO A 399 0.82 -20.21 17.32
CA PRO A 399 -0.49 -20.27 16.71
C PRO A 399 -1.37 -19.10 17.17
N TYR A 400 -2.26 -18.64 16.29
CA TYR A 400 -3.32 -17.69 16.63
C TYR A 400 -4.61 -18.03 15.88
N ALA A 401 -5.71 -17.51 16.41
CA ALA A 401 -7.00 -17.50 15.75
C ALA A 401 -7.53 -16.06 15.84
N ASP A 402 -7.91 -15.50 14.70
CA ASP A 402 -8.38 -14.13 14.62
C ASP A 402 -9.69 -13.95 15.41
N SER A 403 -9.79 -12.81 16.09
CA SER A 403 -10.88 -12.52 17.03
C SER A 403 -12.26 -12.39 16.38
N SER A 404 -12.32 -12.11 15.07
CA SER A 404 -13.57 -12.00 14.33
C SER A 404 -14.27 -13.34 14.13
N GLY A 405 -13.54 -14.46 14.23
CA GLY A 405 -14.05 -15.80 13.95
C GLY A 405 -14.08 -16.16 12.46
N TYR A 406 -13.65 -15.27 11.56
CA TYR A 406 -13.64 -15.51 10.12
C TYR A 406 -12.36 -16.18 9.61
N ASN A 407 -12.46 -16.75 8.41
CA ASN A 407 -11.32 -17.11 7.56
C ASN A 407 -11.51 -16.43 6.21
N LEU A 408 -10.61 -15.52 5.86
CA LEU A 408 -10.64 -14.84 4.56
C LEU A 408 -9.60 -15.49 3.65
N ASP A 409 -10.07 -16.11 2.57
CA ASP A 409 -9.20 -16.58 1.50
C ASP A 409 -8.60 -15.37 0.76
N SER A 410 -7.36 -15.49 0.30
CA SER A 410 -6.82 -14.51 -0.66
C SER A 410 -7.59 -14.61 -1.97
N GLN A 411 -8.26 -13.54 -2.35
CA GLN A 411 -9.02 -13.44 -3.59
C GLN A 411 -8.18 -12.77 -4.68
N ALA A 412 -8.49 -13.10 -5.93
CA ALA A 412 -7.88 -12.46 -7.08
C ALA A 412 -8.95 -12.19 -8.15
N LEU A 413 -8.89 -11.00 -8.75
CA LEU A 413 -9.69 -10.62 -9.90
C LEU A 413 -8.77 -10.38 -11.08
N VAL A 414 -9.19 -10.86 -12.25
CA VAL A 414 -8.47 -10.68 -13.51
C VAL A 414 -9.41 -10.05 -14.52
N PHE A 415 -9.05 -8.86 -14.98
CA PHE A 415 -9.83 -8.08 -15.94
C PHE A 415 -9.13 -8.09 -17.28
N LYS A 416 -9.85 -8.34 -18.37
CA LYS A 416 -9.35 -8.07 -19.73
C LYS A 416 -9.70 -6.62 -20.08
N VAL A 417 -8.70 -5.77 -20.27
CA VAL A 417 -8.84 -4.32 -20.39
C VAL A 417 -8.08 -3.76 -21.58
N LYS A 418 -8.47 -2.57 -22.04
CA LYS A 418 -7.65 -1.70 -22.88
C LYS A 418 -7.27 -0.48 -22.05
N ILE A 419 -5.98 -0.16 -22.01
CA ILE A 419 -5.49 0.97 -21.22
C ILE A 419 -6.08 2.28 -21.78
N PRO A 420 -6.62 3.17 -20.94
CA PRO A 420 -7.11 4.47 -21.37
C PRO A 420 -6.02 5.28 -22.10
N LYS A 421 -6.43 6.10 -23.08
CA LYS A 421 -5.54 6.94 -23.88
C LYS A 421 -5.66 8.40 -23.47
#